data_AF-A0A2T2THX6-F1
#
_entry.id   AF-A0A2T2THX6-F1
#
_cell.length_a   1.000
_cell.length_b   1.000
_cell.length_c   1.000
_cell.angle_alpha   90.00
_cell.angle_beta   90.00
_cell.angle_gamma   90.00
#
_symmetry.space_group_name_H-M   'P 1'
#
loop_
_entity.id
_entity.type
_entity.pdbx_description
1 polymer ?
#
loop_
_entity_poly.entity_id
_entity_poly.type
_entity_poly.pdbx_seq_one_letter_code
_entity_poly.pdbx_strand_id
1 'polypeptide(L)'
;MRVHVLASLLLLVCAACGARGQPTSDFTGADNEVGLMIQDPGHFHAALVQKYDYSQIDPAVHVYAPVENEVGSYLDLIERFNTREETPTNWTQRIYVGDGYQEKMAEEKPGNLMVVAGNNARKIGYIQHAVENGINVLADKPMVITPDG
;
A
#
# COMPACT_ATOMS: atom_id res chain seq x y z
N MET A 1 37.85 -60.32 -13.14
CA MET A 1 38.76 -59.52 -12.27
C MET A 1 39.36 -58.45 -13.15
N ARG A 2 39.22 -57.13 -12.97
CA ARG A 2 39.02 -56.25 -11.79
C ARG A 2 38.19 -55.03 -12.26
N VAL A 3 37.01 -54.76 -11.71
CA VAL A 3 36.73 -53.72 -10.70
C VAL A 3 37.73 -52.57 -10.68
N HIS A 4 37.33 -51.41 -11.20
CA HIS A 4 37.63 -50.12 -10.57
C HIS A 4 36.35 -49.28 -10.52
N VAL A 5 35.92 -49.07 -9.29
CA VAL A 5 34.83 -48.23 -8.82
C VAL A 5 35.20 -46.77 -9.10
N LEU A 6 34.37 -46.04 -9.84
CA LEU A 6 34.35 -44.59 -9.75
C LEU A 6 33.09 -44.18 -8.97
N ALA A 7 33.34 -43.71 -7.76
CA ALA A 7 32.36 -43.24 -6.82
C ALA A 7 31.71 -41.94 -7.32
N SER A 8 30.39 -41.90 -7.15
CA SER A 8 29.57 -40.79 -6.63
C SER A 8 30.04 -39.35 -6.89
N LEU A 9 29.19 -38.58 -7.58
CA LEU A 9 28.44 -37.43 -7.01
C LEU A 9 28.08 -36.47 -8.16
N LEU A 10 26.82 -36.40 -8.57
CA LEU A 10 26.23 -35.13 -8.98
C LEU A 10 24.72 -35.12 -8.76
N LEU A 11 24.39 -34.41 -7.68
CA LEU A 11 23.15 -33.79 -7.25
C LEU A 11 21.85 -34.10 -8.02
N LEU A 12 20.90 -34.63 -7.24
CA LEU A 12 19.46 -34.38 -7.37
C LEU A 12 19.21 -32.93 -7.84
N VAL A 13 18.74 -32.77 -9.07
CA VAL A 13 18.10 -31.51 -9.49
C VAL A 13 16.72 -31.51 -8.83
N CYS A 14 16.62 -30.74 -7.75
CA CYS A 14 15.38 -30.47 -7.04
C CYS A 14 14.28 -30.06 -8.03
N ALA A 15 13.14 -30.74 -7.93
CA ALA A 15 11.89 -30.28 -8.48
C ALA A 15 11.57 -28.89 -7.92
N ALA A 16 11.84 -27.85 -8.70
CA ALA A 16 11.49 -26.47 -8.39
C ALA A 16 10.69 -25.85 -9.54
N CYS A 17 9.75 -26.61 -10.11
CA CYS A 17 8.51 -26.03 -10.60
C CYS A 17 7.51 -26.09 -9.45
N GLY A 18 7.79 -25.32 -8.39
CA GLY A 18 6.74 -24.94 -7.47
C GLY A 18 5.73 -24.16 -8.30
N ALA A 19 4.53 -24.71 -8.47
CA ALA A 19 3.39 -23.94 -8.90
C ALA A 19 3.38 -22.68 -8.03
N ARG A 20 3.65 -21.52 -8.65
CA ARG A 20 3.24 -20.25 -8.06
C ARG A 20 1.71 -20.33 -8.06
N GLY A 21 1.15 -20.92 -7.01
CA GLY A 21 -0.26 -20.78 -6.71
C GLY A 21 -0.55 -19.31 -6.81
N GLN A 22 -1.56 -18.94 -7.60
CA GLN A 22 -2.06 -17.58 -7.55
C GLN A 22 -2.29 -17.26 -6.06
N PRO A 23 -1.78 -16.14 -5.54
CA PRO A 23 -2.11 -15.72 -4.19
C PRO A 23 -3.63 -15.73 -4.10
N THR A 24 -4.18 -16.63 -3.29
CA THR A 24 -5.58 -16.57 -2.93
C THR A 24 -5.72 -15.27 -2.15
N SER A 25 -6.60 -14.39 -2.63
CA SER A 25 -6.91 -13.16 -1.90
C SER A 25 -7.48 -13.57 -0.53
N ASP A 26 -6.73 -13.31 0.54
CA ASP A 26 -7.16 -13.55 1.92
C ASP A 26 -8.29 -12.59 2.37
N PHE A 27 -8.74 -11.68 1.48
CA PHE A 27 -9.85 -10.77 1.74
C PHE A 27 -11.18 -11.53 1.89
N THR A 28 -11.72 -11.53 3.10
CA THR A 28 -12.96 -12.17 3.50
C THR A 28 -14.18 -11.24 3.44
N GLY A 29 -13.95 -9.93 3.36
CA GLY A 29 -14.97 -8.89 3.49
C GLY A 29 -15.39 -8.63 4.94
N ALA A 30 -14.59 -9.07 5.92
CA ALA A 30 -14.87 -8.86 7.33
C ALA A 30 -14.72 -7.39 7.73
N ASP A 31 -15.35 -7.01 8.84
CA ASP A 31 -15.25 -5.66 9.37
C ASP A 31 -13.79 -5.31 9.74
N ASN A 32 -13.37 -4.09 9.40
CA ASN A 32 -12.04 -3.53 9.63
C ASN A 32 -10.88 -4.35 9.03
N GLU A 33 -11.15 -5.21 8.03
CA GLU A 33 -10.12 -6.03 7.39
C GLU A 33 -9.12 -5.22 6.55
N VAL A 34 -9.51 -4.03 6.08
CA VAL A 34 -8.67 -3.14 5.25
C VAL A 34 -8.15 -1.98 6.08
N GLY A 35 -6.84 -1.92 6.28
CA GLY A 35 -6.16 -0.76 6.88
C GLY A 35 -5.61 0.16 5.81
N LEU A 36 -6.06 1.42 5.79
CA LEU A 36 -5.59 2.43 4.83
C LEU A 36 -4.29 3.10 5.28
N MET A 37 -3.35 3.18 4.34
CA MET A 37 -2.14 3.98 4.44
C MET A 37 -2.13 5.01 3.29
N ILE A 38 -2.32 6.28 3.59
CA ILE A 38 -2.37 7.36 2.61
C ILE A 38 -0.95 7.89 2.40
N GLN A 39 -0.44 7.69 1.18
CA GLN A 39 0.91 8.06 0.81
C GLN A 39 0.92 9.40 0.09
N ASP A 40 1.63 10.38 0.66
CA ASP A 40 1.91 11.70 0.07
C ASP A 40 0.67 12.33 -0.60
N PRO A 41 -0.44 12.53 0.16
CA PRO A 41 -1.68 13.02 -0.43
C PRO A 41 -1.47 14.44 -0.97
N GLY A 42 -1.66 14.61 -2.27
CA GLY A 42 -1.46 15.89 -2.96
C GLY A 42 -2.57 16.24 -3.95
N HIS A 43 -3.65 15.44 -3.97
CA HIS A 43 -4.81 15.64 -4.82
C HIS A 43 -6.08 15.22 -4.08
N PHE A 44 -7.22 15.88 -4.34
CA PHE A 44 -8.46 15.65 -3.59
C PHE A 44 -8.98 14.21 -3.66
N HIS A 45 -8.61 13.46 -4.70
CA HIS A 45 -8.93 12.04 -4.84
C HIS A 45 -8.42 11.18 -3.68
N ALA A 46 -7.32 11.55 -3.01
CA ALA A 46 -6.82 10.83 -1.84
C ALA A 46 -7.87 10.77 -0.72
N ALA A 47 -8.60 11.88 -0.51
CA ALA A 47 -9.66 11.95 0.50
C ALA A 47 -10.95 11.25 0.04
N LEU A 48 -11.22 11.16 -1.27
CA LEU A 48 -12.48 10.59 -1.77
C LEU A 48 -12.66 9.10 -1.45
N VAL A 49 -11.57 8.36 -1.22
CA VAL A 49 -11.63 6.97 -0.74
C VAL A 49 -12.33 6.88 0.62
N GLN A 50 -12.25 7.94 1.42
CA GLN A 50 -12.86 8.09 2.74
C GLN A 50 -14.15 8.92 2.73
N LYS A 51 -14.74 9.19 1.55
CA LYS A 51 -15.97 10.01 1.48
C LYS A 51 -17.16 9.35 2.18
N TYR A 52 -17.22 8.02 2.22
CA TYR A 52 -18.27 7.25 2.87
C TYR A 52 -17.64 6.22 3.79
N ASP A 53 -18.41 5.78 4.78
CA ASP A 53 -18.01 4.70 5.67
C ASP A 53 -18.23 3.34 5.00
N TYR A 54 -17.31 2.42 5.22
CA TYR A 54 -17.36 1.04 4.75
C TYR A 54 -16.93 0.14 5.90
N SER A 55 -17.78 -0.81 6.30
CA SER A 55 -17.49 -1.60 7.50
C SER A 55 -16.19 -2.39 7.40
N GLN A 56 -15.75 -2.71 6.19
CA GLN A 56 -14.49 -3.42 5.93
C GLN A 56 -13.24 -2.56 6.11
N ILE A 57 -13.36 -1.23 6.21
CA ILE A 57 -12.20 -0.34 6.33
C ILE A 57 -12.03 0.07 7.80
N ASP A 58 -10.84 -0.14 8.35
CA ASP A 58 -10.49 0.33 9.70
C ASP A 58 -10.57 1.88 9.76
N PRO A 59 -11.36 2.46 10.69
CA PRO A 59 -11.44 3.90 10.90
C PRO A 59 -10.10 4.61 11.19
N ALA A 60 -9.10 3.89 11.70
CA ALA A 60 -7.77 4.42 11.96
C ALA A 60 -6.92 4.46 10.69
N VAL A 61 -6.92 5.61 10.01
CA VAL A 61 -6.19 5.83 8.76
C VAL A 61 -4.82 6.42 9.05
N HIS A 62 -3.78 5.86 8.45
CA HIS A 62 -2.40 6.31 8.65
C HIS A 62 -1.96 7.14 7.44
N VAL A 63 -1.35 8.30 7.66
CA VAL A 63 -0.92 9.23 6.62
C VAL A 63 0.59 9.39 6.70
N TYR A 64 1.29 9.15 5.60
CA TYR A 64 2.74 9.30 5.50
C TYR A 64 3.07 10.28 4.39
N ALA A 65 3.73 11.38 4.73
CA ALA A 65 4.04 12.45 3.78
C ALA A 65 5.44 13.05 4.02
N PRO A 66 6.10 13.58 2.98
CA PRO A 66 7.34 14.30 3.12
C PRO A 66 7.10 15.70 3.71
N VAL A 67 8.14 16.34 4.24
CA VAL A 67 8.05 17.66 4.90
C VAL A 67 7.52 18.75 3.97
N GLU A 68 7.83 18.68 2.67
CA GLU A 68 7.37 19.65 1.68
C GLU A 68 5.91 19.51 1.27
N ASN A 69 5.22 18.42 1.65
CA ASN A 69 3.83 18.22 1.26
C ASN A 69 2.88 18.93 2.25
N GLU A 70 1.96 19.72 1.70
CA GLU A 70 0.85 20.32 2.43
C GLU A 70 -0.32 19.32 2.57
N VAL A 71 -0.27 18.48 3.60
CA VAL A 71 -1.34 17.52 3.93
C VAL A 71 -2.67 18.18 4.36
N GLY A 72 -2.67 19.48 4.64
CA GLY A 72 -3.81 20.22 5.19
C GLY A 72 -5.09 20.11 4.35
N SER A 73 -4.98 20.29 3.03
CA SER A 73 -6.14 20.19 2.14
C SER A 73 -6.80 18.80 2.15
N TYR A 74 -6.03 17.74 2.36
CA TYR A 74 -6.56 16.40 2.54
C TYR A 74 -7.29 16.28 3.88
N LEU A 75 -6.69 16.76 4.97
CA LEU A 75 -7.27 16.71 6.32
C LEU A 75 -8.56 17.52 6.42
N ASP A 76 -8.63 18.68 5.77
CA ASP A 76 -9.84 19.51 5.71
C ASP A 76 -11.00 18.78 5.05
N LEU A 77 -10.73 17.98 4.00
CA LEU A 77 -11.75 17.15 3.37
C LEU A 77 -12.22 16.02 4.29
N ILE A 78 -11.30 15.35 4.98
CA ILE A 78 -11.64 14.31 5.96
C ILE A 78 -12.51 14.89 7.07
N GLU A 79 -12.14 16.05 7.62
CA GLU A 79 -12.90 16.72 8.67
C GLU A 79 -14.31 17.07 8.20
N ARG A 80 -14.45 17.56 6.97
CA ARG A 80 -15.76 17.82 6.36
C ARG A 80 -16.59 16.56 6.17
N PHE A 81 -15.97 15.41 5.91
CA PHE A 81 -16.70 14.13 5.84
C PHE A 81 -17.13 13.66 7.22
N ASN A 82 -16.29 13.84 8.24
CA ASN A 82 -16.59 13.45 9.62
C ASN A 82 -17.68 14.32 10.24
N THR A 83 -17.78 15.60 9.87
CA THR A 83 -18.68 16.59 10.51
C THR A 83 -19.94 16.92 9.72
N ARG A 84 -20.13 16.37 8.52
CA ARG A 84 -21.33 16.65 7.71
C ARG A 84 -22.60 16.13 8.39
N GLU A 85 -23.71 16.83 8.17
CA GLU A 85 -25.02 16.48 8.76
C GLU A 85 -25.53 15.13 8.23
N GLU A 86 -25.45 14.93 6.91
CA GLU A 86 -25.95 13.72 6.26
C GLU A 86 -24.85 12.66 6.18
N THR A 87 -25.05 11.52 6.86
CA THR A 87 -24.13 10.37 6.83
C THR A 87 -22.68 10.72 7.22
N PRO A 88 -22.43 11.31 8.40
CA PRO A 88 -21.07 11.61 8.86
C PRO A 88 -20.20 10.35 8.91
N THR A 89 -18.91 10.50 8.61
CA THR A 89 -17.89 9.46 8.82
C THR A 89 -17.22 9.60 10.19
N ASN A 90 -16.32 8.68 10.57
CA ASN A 90 -15.62 8.73 11.86
C ASN A 90 -14.10 8.53 11.76
N TRP A 91 -13.51 8.86 10.61
CA TRP A 91 -12.10 8.59 10.31
C TRP A 91 -11.16 9.27 11.30
N THR A 92 -10.23 8.50 11.87
CA THR A 92 -9.18 9.01 12.74
C THR A 92 -7.85 9.01 11.99
N GLN A 93 -7.28 10.19 11.78
CA GLN A 93 -6.03 10.35 11.02
C GLN A 93 -4.81 10.28 11.92
N ARG A 94 -3.92 9.31 11.70
CA ARG A 94 -2.61 9.17 12.35
C ARG A 94 -1.54 9.62 11.38
N ILE A 95 -0.95 10.78 11.65
CA ILE A 95 -0.15 11.49 10.65
C ILE A 95 1.33 11.40 11.01
N TYR A 96 2.13 11.02 10.02
CA TYR A 96 3.57 11.17 10.01
C TYR A 96 3.99 12.08 8.85
N VAL A 97 4.63 13.19 9.19
CA VAL A 97 5.28 14.10 8.24
C VAL A 97 6.77 14.15 8.57
N GLY A 98 7.62 13.74 7.63
CA GLY A 98 9.05 13.70 7.87
C GLY A 98 9.84 13.07 6.74
N ASP A 99 11.16 13.21 6.79
CA ASP A 99 12.06 12.45 5.94
C ASP A 99 11.92 10.95 6.21
N GLY A 100 12.13 10.11 5.20
CA GLY A 100 12.00 8.65 5.33
C GLY A 100 10.56 8.15 5.51
N TYR A 101 9.56 8.96 5.18
CA TYR A 101 8.13 8.62 5.29
C TYR A 101 7.73 7.34 4.53
N GLN A 102 8.36 7.04 3.39
CA GLN A 102 8.12 5.81 2.64
C GLN A 102 8.59 4.59 3.42
N GLU A 103 9.85 4.63 3.87
CA GLU A 103 10.48 3.57 4.66
C GLU A 103 9.70 3.35 5.94
N LYS A 104 9.31 4.43 6.63
CA LYS A 104 8.51 4.35 7.84
C LYS A 104 7.15 3.71 7.62
N MET A 105 6.45 4.02 6.51
CA MET A 105 5.19 3.35 6.17
C MET A 105 5.39 1.84 5.98
N ALA A 106 6.45 1.44 5.27
CA ALA A 106 6.74 0.04 5.03
C ALA A 106 7.21 -0.71 6.29
N GLU A 107 7.95 -0.05 7.19
CA GLU A 107 8.41 -0.60 8.46
C GLU A 107 7.28 -0.78 9.47
N GLU A 108 6.44 0.24 9.64
CA GLU A 108 5.32 0.19 10.58
C GLU A 108 4.18 -0.69 10.05
N LYS A 109 3.95 -0.63 8.73
CA LYS A 109 2.91 -1.34 7.98
C LYS A 109 1.59 -1.51 8.77
N PRO A 110 0.99 -0.40 9.26
CA PRO A 110 -0.22 -0.48 10.10
C PRO A 110 -1.47 -0.90 9.31
N GLY A 111 -1.38 -0.97 7.99
CA GLY A 111 -2.46 -1.39 7.11
C GLY A 111 -1.97 -2.28 5.97
N ASN A 112 -2.89 -2.63 5.07
CA ASN A 112 -2.65 -3.53 3.96
C ASN A 112 -2.93 -2.91 2.58
N LEU A 113 -3.45 -1.67 2.54
CA LEU A 113 -3.72 -0.93 1.31
C LEU A 113 -3.09 0.47 1.36
N MET A 114 -2.11 0.70 0.50
CA MET A 114 -1.58 2.04 0.23
C MET A 114 -2.45 2.76 -0.80
N VAL A 115 -2.84 3.99 -0.50
CA VAL A 115 -3.57 4.89 -1.41
C VAL A 115 -2.64 6.02 -1.84
N VAL A 116 -2.52 6.25 -3.14
CA VAL A 116 -1.71 7.33 -3.70
C VAL A 116 -2.49 8.17 -4.71
N ALA A 117 -2.66 9.45 -4.41
CA ALA A 117 -3.17 10.46 -5.32
C ALA A 117 -2.53 11.83 -5.02
N GLY A 118 -1.76 12.36 -5.98
CA GLY A 118 -0.94 13.53 -5.76
C GLY A 118 0.14 13.67 -6.83
N ASN A 119 1.40 13.76 -6.42
CA ASN A 119 2.53 13.98 -7.31
C ASN A 119 2.76 12.79 -8.26
N ASN A 120 2.36 12.93 -9.53
CA ASN A 120 2.48 11.88 -10.53
C ASN A 120 3.94 11.50 -10.87
N ALA A 121 4.90 12.40 -10.66
CA ALA A 121 6.31 12.11 -10.93
C ALA A 121 6.92 11.15 -9.89
N ARG A 122 6.38 11.12 -8.67
CA ARG A 122 6.85 10.22 -7.59
C ARG A 122 6.03 8.93 -7.49
N LYS A 123 4.82 8.93 -8.06
CA LYS A 123 3.82 7.88 -7.88
C LYS A 123 4.32 6.48 -8.23
N ILE A 124 5.00 6.30 -9.36
CA ILE A 124 5.47 4.97 -9.77
C ILE A 124 6.46 4.38 -8.75
N GLY A 125 7.32 5.21 -8.16
CA GLY A 125 8.22 4.82 -7.08
C GLY A 125 7.46 4.42 -5.81
N TYR A 126 6.38 5.13 -5.46
CA TYR A 126 5.53 4.75 -4.34
C TYR A 126 4.83 3.40 -4.58
N ILE A 127 4.30 3.19 -5.80
CA ILE A 127 3.67 1.93 -6.20
C ILE A 127 4.68 0.79 -6.09
N GLN A 128 5.88 0.96 -6.65
CA GLN A 128 6.93 -0.05 -6.59
C GLN A 128 7.30 -0.38 -5.14
N HIS A 129 7.59 0.63 -4.31
CA HIS A 129 7.96 0.46 -2.92
C HIS A 129 6.90 -0.30 -2.11
N ALA A 130 5.61 0.00 -2.32
CA ALA A 130 4.53 -0.71 -1.65
C ALA A 130 4.45 -2.18 -2.09
N VAL A 131 4.52 -2.46 -3.40
CA VAL A 131 4.46 -3.83 -3.94
C VAL A 131 5.64 -4.68 -3.46
N GLU A 132 6.85 -4.12 -3.45
CA GLU A 132 8.06 -4.80 -2.93
C GLU A 132 7.94 -5.15 -1.45
N ASN A 133 7.17 -4.37 -0.68
CA ASN A 133 6.89 -4.61 0.73
C ASN A 133 5.58 -5.40 0.96
N GLY A 134 4.98 -5.99 -0.09
CA GLY A 134 3.76 -6.79 0.01
C GLY A 134 2.56 -5.99 0.54
N ILE A 135 2.42 -4.75 0.09
CA ILE A 135 1.30 -3.85 0.38
C ILE A 135 0.45 -3.71 -0.89
N ASN A 136 -0.87 -3.85 -0.78
CA ASN A 136 -1.78 -3.62 -1.92
C ASN A 136 -1.81 -2.13 -2.26
N VAL A 137 -2.12 -1.79 -3.51
CA VAL A 137 -2.06 -0.40 -3.98
C VAL A 137 -3.34 0.02 -4.68
N LEU A 138 -3.88 1.18 -4.27
CA LEU A 138 -4.91 1.92 -4.98
C LEU A 138 -4.32 3.27 -5.44
N ALA A 139 -4.11 3.43 -6.74
CA ALA A 139 -3.46 4.61 -7.31
C ALA A 139 -4.40 5.38 -8.24
N ASP A 140 -4.44 6.71 -8.07
CA ASP A 140 -5.10 7.58 -9.05
C ASP A 140 -4.32 7.61 -10.37
N LYS A 141 -5.00 7.94 -11.46
CA LYS A 141 -4.36 8.18 -12.77
C LYS A 141 -3.54 9.48 -12.75
N PRO A 142 -2.60 9.64 -13.70
CA PRO A 142 -1.86 8.57 -14.40
C PRO A 142 -0.91 7.86 -13.43
N MET A 143 -0.65 6.56 -13.64
CA MET A 143 0.28 5.79 -12.80
C MET A 143 1.76 6.00 -13.19
N VAL A 144 2.01 6.34 -14.45
CA VAL A 144 3.33 6.54 -15.06
C VAL A 144 3.24 7.76 -15.97
N ILE A 145 4.27 8.59 -16.03
CA ILE A 145 4.25 9.81 -16.86
C ILE A 145 5.42 9.89 -17.85
N THR A 146 6.40 9.00 -17.74
CA THR A 146 7.48 8.85 -18.72
C THR A 146 7.60 7.39 -19.19
N PRO A 147 8.20 7.11 -20.36
CA PRO A 147 8.43 5.73 -20.81
C PRO A 147 9.29 4.89 -19.85
N ASP A 148 10.17 5.52 -19.08
CA ASP A 148 11.10 4.85 -18.17
C ASP A 148 10.52 4.67 -16.75
N GLY A 149 9.32 5.22 -16.49
CA GLY A 149 8.76 5.40 -15.13
C GLY A 149 8.39 6.84 -14.86
#